data_AF-A0AAU3RJS2-F1
#
_entry.id   AF-A0AAU3RJS2-F1
#
_cell.length_a   1.000
_cell.length_b   1.000
_cell.length_c   1.000
_cell.angle_alpha   90.00
_cell.angle_beta   90.00
_cell.angle_gamma   90.00
#
_symmetry.space_group_name_H-M   'P 1'
#
loop_
_entity.id
_entity.type
_entity.pdbx_description
1 polymer ?
#
loop_
_entity_poly.entity_id
_entity_poly.type
_entity_poly.pdbx_seq_one_letter_code
_entity_poly.pdbx_strand_id
1 'polypeptide(L)'
;MTDTTASDQHVPDDLRILTVEYLSAIRARLADIEAPVAREQAARLFTDQLLPAVAKTVKDIRTAAVGELRQGRTLREVSELIGLSVPRVDQLLKGK
;
A
#
# COMPACT_ATOMS: atom_id res chain seq x y z
N MET A 1 -8.78 3.15 -24.70
CA MET A 1 -8.66 4.47 -24.05
C MET A 1 -9.10 4.29 -22.62
N THR A 2 -8.20 4.41 -21.66
CA THR A 2 -8.57 4.41 -20.24
C THR A 2 -9.06 5.80 -19.89
N ASP A 3 -10.33 5.92 -19.53
CA ASP A 3 -10.90 7.11 -18.93
C ASP A 3 -10.41 7.24 -17.48
N THR A 4 -9.11 7.50 -17.32
CA THR A 4 -8.56 7.98 -16.04
C THR A 4 -9.04 9.42 -15.91
N THR A 5 -9.93 9.68 -14.95
CA THR A 5 -10.36 11.06 -14.71
C THR A 5 -9.17 11.87 -14.19
N ALA A 6 -9.12 13.18 -14.45
CA ALA A 6 -8.06 14.05 -13.94
C ALA A 6 -7.92 13.98 -12.39
N SER A 7 -8.97 13.54 -11.69
CA SER A 7 -8.97 13.30 -10.25
C SER A 7 -8.13 12.09 -9.84
N ASP A 8 -8.12 11.02 -10.63
CA ASP A 8 -7.41 9.77 -10.30
C ASP A 8 -5.89 9.88 -10.49
N GLN A 9 -5.43 10.87 -11.27
CA GLN A 9 -4.01 11.14 -11.49
C GLN A 9 -3.30 11.67 -10.24
N HIS A 10 -4.04 12.32 -9.33
CA HIS A 10 -3.50 12.92 -8.10
C HIS A 10 -3.50 11.95 -6.91
N VAL A 11 -4.23 10.84 -6.99
CA VAL A 11 -4.40 9.86 -5.90
C VAL A 11 -3.06 9.34 -5.34
N PRO A 12 -2.03 9.02 -6.17
CA PRO A 12 -0.73 8.60 -5.63
C PRO A 12 -0.03 9.69 -4.82
N ASP A 13 -0.22 10.96 -5.18
CA ASP A 13 0.38 12.10 -4.49
C ASP A 13 -0.35 12.41 -3.19
N ASP A 14 -1.68 12.34 -3.19
CA ASP A 14 -2.51 12.47 -1.98
C ASP A 14 -2.16 11.36 -0.97
N LEU A 15 -2.04 10.11 -1.43
CA LEU A 15 -1.61 9.01 -0.58
C LEU A 15 -0.23 9.24 0.02
N ARG A 16 0.70 9.83 -0.76
CA ARG A 16 2.05 10.17 -0.27
C ARG A 16 1.97 11.20 0.84
N ILE A 17 1.20 12.28 0.66
CA ILE A 17 1.01 13.34 1.66
C ILE A 17 0.43 12.75 2.95
N LEU A 18 -0.68 12.01 2.85
CA LEU A 18 -1.33 11.36 3.99
C LEU A 18 -0.37 10.41 4.73
N THR A 19 0.44 9.65 3.99
CA THR A 19 1.42 8.74 4.60
C THR A 19 2.49 9.50 5.37
N VAL A 20 3.00 10.61 4.83
CA VAL A 20 4.01 11.45 5.49
C VAL A 20 3.47 12.08 6.78
N GLU A 21 2.22 12.56 6.75
CA GLU A 21 1.55 13.12 7.93
C GLU A 21 1.36 12.06 9.01
N TYR A 22 0.84 10.89 8.64
CA TYR A 22 0.65 9.76 9.55
C TYR A 22 1.96 9.32 10.22
N LEU A 23 3.02 9.11 9.44
CA LEU A 23 4.33 8.71 9.97
C LEU A 23 4.94 9.80 10.86
N SER A 24 4.72 11.07 10.53
CA SER A 24 5.16 12.19 11.37
C SER A 24 4.42 12.23 12.71
N ALA A 25 3.12 11.95 12.72
CA ALA A 25 2.32 11.87 13.94
C ALA A 25 2.76 10.70 14.85
N ILE A 26 3.05 9.53 14.27
CA ILE A 26 3.59 8.39 15.04
C ILE A 26 4.93 8.74 15.66
N ARG A 27 5.85 9.33 14.87
CA ARG A 27 7.17 9.73 15.37
C ARG A 27 7.05 10.71 16.53
N ALA A 28 6.19 11.71 16.41
CA ALA A 28 5.92 12.66 17.48
C ALA A 28 5.39 11.95 18.74
N ARG A 29 4.39 11.07 18.58
CA ARG A 29 3.81 10.34 19.71
C ARG A 29 4.84 9.45 20.42
N LEU A 30 5.72 8.79 19.69
CA LEU A 30 6.80 7.97 20.28
C LEU A 30 7.82 8.85 21.02
N ALA A 31 8.15 10.02 20.48
CA ALA A 31 9.08 10.97 21.11
C ALA A 31 8.54 11.50 22.45
N ASP A 32 7.23 11.71 22.56
CA ASP A 32 6.55 12.20 23.77
C ASP A 32 6.50 11.17 24.91
N ILE A 33 6.85 9.90 24.66
CA ILE A 33 6.87 8.87 25.71
C ILE A 33 8.16 9.01 26.50
N GLU A 34 8.11 9.57 27.70
CA GLU A 34 9.29 9.80 28.55
C GLU A 34 10.00 8.50 28.96
N ALA A 35 9.24 7.49 29.38
CA ALA A 35 9.78 6.23 29.87
C ALA A 35 10.41 5.40 28.73
N PRO A 36 11.74 5.12 28.76
CA PRO A 36 12.42 4.44 27.65
C PRO A 36 11.83 3.06 27.32
N VAL A 37 11.44 2.30 28.35
CA VAL A 37 10.83 0.97 28.17
C VAL A 37 9.48 1.07 27.47
N ALA A 38 8.63 2.03 27.86
CA ALA A 38 7.33 2.23 27.23
C ALA A 38 7.49 2.71 25.77
N ARG A 39 8.49 3.56 25.51
CA ARG A 39 8.82 4.04 24.16
C ARG A 39 9.23 2.89 23.24
N GLU A 40 10.11 2.01 23.73
CA GLU A 40 10.55 0.82 22.99
C GLU A 40 9.38 -0.13 22.71
N GLN A 41 8.56 -0.43 23.72
CA GLN A 41 7.40 -1.31 23.55
C GLN A 41 6.40 -0.76 22.53
N ALA A 42 6.13 0.56 22.56
CA ALA A 42 5.26 1.22 21.60
C ALA A 42 5.85 1.20 20.18
N ALA A 43 7.16 1.43 20.04
CA ALA A 43 7.84 1.34 18.76
C ALA A 43 7.78 -0.09 18.19
N ARG A 44 8.05 -1.11 19.02
CA ARG A 44 7.97 -2.52 18.62
C ARG A 44 6.55 -2.94 18.25
N LEU A 45 5.54 -2.49 18.99
CA LEU A 45 4.13 -2.71 18.62
C LEU A 45 3.86 -2.18 17.21
N PHE A 46 4.31 -0.96 16.91
CA PHE A 46 4.14 -0.37 15.60
C PHE A 46 4.87 -1.15 14.50
N THR A 47 6.13 -1.51 14.70
CA THR A 47 6.94 -2.19 13.67
C THR A 47 6.51 -3.63 13.43
N ASP A 48 6.18 -4.35 14.49
CA ASP A 48 6.04 -5.82 14.41
C ASP A 48 4.59 -6.26 14.25
N GLN A 49 3.63 -5.41 14.61
CA GLN A 49 2.21 -5.77 14.60
C GLN A 49 1.41 -4.86 13.67
N LEU A 50 1.55 -3.54 13.81
CA LEU A 50 0.72 -2.59 13.06
C LEU A 50 1.17 -2.47 11.60
N LEU A 51 2.47 -2.26 11.35
CA LEU A 51 2.99 -2.15 9.98
C LEU A 51 2.72 -3.39 9.12
N PRO A 52 2.92 -4.63 9.61
CA PRO A 52 2.59 -5.82 8.83
C PRO A 52 1.10 -5.94 8.50
N ALA A 53 0.21 -5.56 9.41
CA ALA A 53 -1.23 -5.56 9.17
C ALA A 53 -1.63 -4.56 8.07
N VAL A 54 -1.03 -3.36 8.07
CA VAL A 54 -1.21 -2.37 7.00
C VAL A 54 -0.66 -2.91 5.68
N ALA A 55 0.54 -3.47 5.67
CA ALA A 55 1.15 -4.04 4.47
C ALA A 55 0.30 -5.16 3.86
N LYS A 56 -0.29 -6.02 4.70
CA LYS A 56 -1.24 -7.04 4.26
C LYS A 56 -2.48 -6.41 3.61
N THR A 57 -3.10 -5.42 4.25
CA THR A 57 -4.28 -4.74 3.71
C THR A 57 -4.01 -4.09 2.35
N VAL A 58 -2.86 -3.42 2.21
CA VAL A 58 -2.43 -2.83 0.92
C VAL A 58 -2.20 -3.90 -0.13
N LYS A 59 -1.61 -5.05 0.23
CA LYS A 59 -1.44 -6.19 -0.69
C LYS A 59 -2.79 -6.71 -1.17
N ASP A 60 -3.77 -6.86 -0.27
CA ASP A 60 -5.09 -7.36 -0.61
C ASP A 60 -5.82 -6.41 -1.58
N ILE A 61 -5.73 -5.10 -1.37
CA ILE A 61 -6.26 -4.08 -2.30
C ILE A 61 -5.61 -4.21 -3.69
N ARG A 62 -4.30 -4.40 -3.75
CA ARG A 62 -3.59 -4.58 -5.03
C ARG A 62 -4.04 -5.86 -5.75
N THR A 63 -4.19 -6.96 -5.03
CA THR A 63 -4.68 -8.23 -5.60
C THR A 63 -6.10 -8.08 -6.13
N ALA A 64 -6.99 -7.41 -5.37
CA ALA A 64 -8.36 -7.15 -5.80
C ALA A 64 -8.41 -6.30 -7.08
N ALA A 65 -7.68 -5.18 -7.12
CA ALA A 65 -7.63 -4.30 -8.29
C ALA A 65 -7.10 -5.02 -9.55
N VAL A 66 -6.04 -5.83 -9.42
CA VAL A 66 -5.54 -6.63 -10.54
C VAL A 66 -6.54 -7.71 -10.95
N GLY A 67 -7.27 -8.28 -10.00
CA GLY A 67 -8.37 -9.21 -10.22
C GLY A 67 -9.50 -8.60 -11.06
N GLU A 68 -9.91 -7.38 -10.74
CA GLU A 68 -10.90 -6.61 -11.51
C GLU A 68 -10.39 -6.33 -12.93
N LEU A 69 -9.15 -5.86 -13.08
CA LEU A 69 -8.56 -5.59 -14.40
C LEU A 69 -8.48 -6.85 -15.28
N ARG A 70 -8.22 -8.02 -14.68
CA ARG A 70 -8.12 -9.31 -15.37
C ARG A 70 -9.46 -9.79 -15.95
N GLN A 71 -10.60 -9.28 -15.47
CA GLN A 71 -11.90 -9.61 -16.02
C GLN A 71 -12.00 -9.08 -17.46
N GLY A 72 -12.04 -10.00 -18.42
CA GLY A 72 -12.09 -9.66 -19.86
C GLY A 72 -10.75 -9.23 -20.49
N ARG A 73 -9.62 -9.33 -19.78
CA ARG A 73 -8.27 -9.04 -20.31
C ARG A 73 -7.31 -10.19 -20.08
N THR A 74 -6.36 -10.40 -20.97
CA THR A 74 -5.23 -11.31 -20.78
C THR A 74 -4.22 -10.76 -19.75
N LEU A 75 -3.33 -11.62 -19.23
CA LEU A 75 -2.27 -11.17 -18.33
C LEU A 75 -1.34 -10.15 -18.99
N ARG A 76 -1.12 -10.27 -20.30
CA ARG A 76 -0.29 -9.35 -21.08
C ARG A 76 -0.91 -7.96 -21.15
N GLU A 77 -2.20 -7.88 -21.49
CA GLU A 77 -2.91 -6.60 -21.56
C GLU A 77 -2.95 -5.90 -20.20
N VAL A 78 -3.18 -6.65 -19.11
CA VAL A 78 -3.11 -6.08 -17.76
C VAL A 78 -1.70 -5.61 -17.43
N SER A 79 -0.67 -6.37 -17.81
CA SER A 79 0.74 -6.02 -17.55
C SER A 79 1.16 -4.72 -18.23
N GLU A 80 0.74 -4.54 -19.50
CA GLU A 80 0.98 -3.34 -20.27
C GLU A 80 0.22 -2.15 -19.68
N LEU A 81 -1.01 -2.36 -19.20
CA LEU A 81 -1.86 -1.32 -18.61
C LEU A 81 -1.29 -0.73 -17.31
N ILE A 82 -0.74 -1.57 -16.42
CA ILE A 82 -0.27 -1.14 -15.09
C ILE A 82 1.25 -1.03 -14.98
N GLY A 83 1.97 -1.22 -16.08
CA GLY A 83 3.43 -1.08 -16.15
C GLY A 83 4.20 -2.13 -15.34
N LEU A 84 3.65 -3.35 -15.20
CA LEU A 84 4.30 -4.46 -14.50
C LEU A 84 4.68 -5.58 -15.48
N SER A 85 5.57 -6.47 -15.09
CA SER A 85 5.85 -7.68 -15.86
C SER A 85 4.70 -8.70 -15.73
N VAL A 86 4.46 -9.50 -16.77
CA VAL A 86 3.45 -10.58 -16.74
C VAL A 86 3.62 -11.52 -15.53
N PRO A 87 4.83 -12.00 -15.17
CA PRO A 87 5.02 -12.81 -13.96
C PRO A 87 4.60 -12.08 -12.68
N ARG A 88 4.79 -10.75 -12.61
CA ARG A 88 4.40 -9.97 -11.42
C ARG A 88 2.89 -9.85 -11.31
N VAL A 89 2.18 -9.68 -12.43
CA VAL A 89 0.71 -9.70 -12.48
C VAL A 89 0.17 -11.06 -12.01
N ASP A 90 0.75 -12.15 -12.51
CA ASP A 90 0.38 -13.52 -12.10
C ASP A 90 0.60 -13.76 -10.60
N GLN A 91 1.72 -13.28 -10.04
CA GLN A 91 1.98 -13.36 -8.59
C GLN A 91 0.93 -12.60 -7.78
N LEU A 92 0.57 -11.39 -8.20
CA LEU A 92 -0.44 -10.57 -7.51
C LEU A 92 -1.80 -11.28 -7.49
N LEU A 93 -2.24 -11.87 -8.60
CA LEU A 93 -3.48 -12.65 -8.67
C LEU A 93 -3.46 -13.91 -7.79
N LYS A 94 -2.28 -14.49 -7.59
CA LYS A 94 -2.07 -15.66 -6.71
C LYS A 94 -1.91 -15.26 -5.23
N GLY A 95 -1.99 -13.97 -4.90
CA GLY A 95 -1.75 -13.47 -3.55
C GLY A 95 -0.30 -13.66 -3.07
N LYS A 96 0.66 -13.72 -4.00
CA LYS A 96 2.10 -13.96 -3.73
C LYS A 96 2.89 -12.65 -3.66
#